data_AF-A0A2N6SVP8-F1
#
_entry.id   AF-A0A2N6SVP8-F1
#
_cell.length_a   1.000
_cell.length_b   1.000
_cell.length_c   1.000
_cell.angle_alpha   90.00
_cell.angle_beta   90.00
_cell.angle_gamma   90.00
#
_symmetry.space_group_name_H-M   'P 1'
#
loop_
_entity.id
_entity.type
_entity.pdbx_description
1 polymer ?
#
loop_
_entity_poly.entity_id
_entity_poly.type
_entity_poly.pdbx_seq_one_letter_code
_entity_poly.pdbx_strand_id
1 'polypeptide(L)'
;MPDHLSPAGARETFTRFTTATADYLGKPGVFIVAVIAIVLWAASGPVLGFSDTWQLIINTGTTLVTFLMVFIIQNTQNRDSAAIHLKLDILMREHNITDPVVYDAENRGEAELEALNDQITPPQDNSSQRRR
;
A
#
# COMPACT_ATOMS: atom_id res chain seq x y z
N MET A 1 12.65 13.48 -38.11
CA MET A 1 11.81 12.33 -37.70
C MET A 1 11.68 12.37 -36.19
N PRO A 2 10.47 12.41 -35.59
CA PRO A 2 10.33 12.25 -34.15
C PRO A 2 9.97 10.80 -33.82
N ASP A 3 10.96 10.01 -33.42
CA ASP A 3 10.78 8.69 -32.80
C ASP A 3 11.13 8.81 -31.31
N HIS A 4 10.16 8.54 -30.42
CA HIS A 4 10.31 7.69 -29.22
C HIS A 4 9.07 7.84 -28.29
N LEU A 5 8.01 7.09 -28.59
CA LEU A 5 7.05 6.68 -27.56
C LEU A 5 7.77 5.71 -26.63
N SER A 6 8.54 6.23 -25.67
CA SER A 6 9.24 5.39 -24.70
C SER A 6 8.27 4.95 -23.59
N PRO A 7 8.20 3.66 -23.23
CA PRO A 7 7.39 3.16 -22.11
C PRO A 7 7.72 3.81 -20.75
N ALA A 8 8.85 4.54 -20.68
CA ALA A 8 9.23 5.40 -19.56
C ALA A 8 8.24 6.57 -19.34
N GLY A 9 7.75 7.21 -20.40
CA GLY A 9 6.87 8.38 -20.28
C GLY A 9 5.48 8.05 -19.73
N ALA A 10 4.94 6.89 -20.10
CA ALA A 10 3.67 6.39 -19.56
C ALA A 10 3.78 6.03 -18.07
N ARG A 11 4.88 5.37 -17.68
CA ARG A 11 5.18 5.07 -16.28
C ARG A 11 5.35 6.34 -15.46
N GLU A 12 6.13 7.30 -15.93
CA GLU A 12 6.35 8.56 -15.22
C GLU A 12 5.07 9.38 -15.04
N THR A 13 4.24 9.47 -16.09
CA THR A 13 2.93 10.16 -16.03
C THR A 13 1.98 9.47 -15.06
N PHE A 14 1.93 8.13 -15.10
CA PHE A 14 1.12 7.34 -14.18
C PHE A 14 1.59 7.47 -12.73
N THR A 15 2.90 7.40 -12.48
CA THR A 15 3.49 7.58 -11.14
C THR A 15 3.21 8.99 -10.61
N ARG A 16 3.30 10.02 -11.45
CA ARG A 16 3.00 11.41 -11.04
C ARG A 16 1.51 11.59 -10.72
N PHE A 17 0.62 11.02 -11.55
CA PHE A 17 -0.82 11.05 -11.32
C PHE A 17 -1.22 10.32 -10.03
N THR A 18 -0.71 9.10 -9.83
CA THR A 18 -1.01 8.29 -8.62
C THR A 18 -0.47 8.94 -7.36
N THR A 19 0.76 9.48 -7.39
CA THR A 19 1.35 10.22 -6.25
C THR A 19 0.54 11.47 -5.92
N ALA A 20 0.18 12.27 -6.93
CA ALA A 20 -0.65 13.46 -6.72
C ALA A 20 -2.04 13.08 -6.16
N THR A 21 -2.64 12.01 -6.65
CA THR A 21 -3.92 11.51 -6.16
C THR A 21 -3.83 11.05 -4.70
N ALA A 22 -2.78 10.31 -4.33
CA ALA A 22 -2.53 9.89 -2.95
C ALA A 22 -2.33 11.09 -2.00
N ASP A 23 -1.54 12.08 -2.40
CA ASP A 23 -1.30 13.31 -1.64
C ASP A 23 -2.58 14.13 -1.43
N TYR A 24 -3.47 14.15 -2.42
CA TYR A 24 -4.76 14.83 -2.30
C TYR A 24 -5.73 14.06 -1.41
N LEU A 25 -5.83 12.74 -1.57
CA LEU A 25 -6.71 11.89 -0.76
C LEU A 25 -6.33 11.90 0.73
N GLY A 26 -5.05 12.14 1.07
CA GLY A 26 -4.58 12.26 2.45
C GLY A 26 -4.87 13.60 3.14
N LYS A 27 -5.38 14.62 2.43
CA LYS A 27 -5.61 15.95 3.03
C LYS A 27 -6.92 16.00 3.84
N PRO A 28 -6.92 16.61 5.03
CA PRO A 28 -8.13 16.74 5.86
C PRO A 28 -9.32 17.41 5.15
N GLY A 29 -9.03 18.38 4.27
CA GLY A 29 -10.07 19.07 3.49
C GLY A 29 -10.80 18.17 2.50
N VAL A 30 -10.14 17.15 1.94
CA VAL A 30 -10.76 16.21 1.00
C VAL A 30 -11.73 15.27 1.71
N PHE A 31 -11.41 14.88 2.96
CA PHE A 31 -12.33 14.14 3.80
C PHE A 31 -13.64 14.91 4.06
N ILE A 32 -13.55 16.20 4.39
CA ILE A 32 -14.72 17.05 4.62
C ILE A 32 -15.59 17.13 3.35
N VAL A 33 -14.97 17.34 2.18
CA VAL A 33 -15.69 17.36 0.90
C VAL A 33 -16.37 16.02 0.59
N ALA A 34 -15.69 14.90 0.86
CA ALA A 34 -16.26 13.56 0.68
C ALA A 34 -17.48 13.33 1.60
N VAL A 35 -17.39 13.74 2.88
CA VAL A 35 -18.51 13.67 3.82
C VAL A 35 -19.70 14.51 3.34
N ILE A 36 -19.45 15.74 2.88
CA ILE A 36 -20.51 16.60 2.33
C ILE A 36 -21.17 15.92 1.11
N ALA A 37 -20.37 15.33 0.21
CA ALA A 37 -20.89 14.63 -0.96
C ALA A 37 -21.79 13.44 -0.56
N ILE A 38 -21.40 12.66 0.46
CA ILE A 38 -22.20 11.55 1.00
C ILE A 38 -23.52 12.08 1.60
N VAL A 39 -23.48 13.18 2.35
CA VAL A 39 -24.68 13.80 2.94
C VAL A 39 -25.63 14.31 1.87
N LEU A 40 -25.13 14.98 0.83
CA LEU A 40 -25.93 15.45 -0.30
C LEU A 40 -26.56 14.29 -1.07
N TRP A 41 -25.81 13.21 -1.30
CA TRP A 41 -26.34 12.01 -1.91
C TRP A 41 -27.43 11.37 -1.04
N ALA A 42 -27.22 11.24 0.28
CA ALA A 42 -28.21 10.73 1.21
C ALA A 42 -29.50 11.57 1.22
N ALA A 43 -29.36 12.90 1.18
CA ALA A 43 -30.48 13.85 1.12
C ALA A 43 -31.27 13.79 -0.20
N SER A 44 -30.66 13.33 -1.30
CA SER A 44 -31.37 13.08 -2.56
C SER A 44 -32.27 11.83 -2.54
N GLY A 45 -32.01 10.89 -1.61
CA GLY A 45 -32.74 9.63 -1.49
C GLY A 45 -34.25 9.79 -1.23
N PRO A 46 -34.69 10.61 -0.27
CA PRO A 46 -36.11 10.88 -0.02
C PRO A 46 -36.86 11.48 -1.21
N VAL A 47 -36.21 12.35 -2.00
CA VAL A 47 -36.80 12.97 -3.19
C VAL A 47 -37.00 11.95 -4.32
N LEU A 48 -36.11 10.96 -4.40
CA LEU A 48 -36.12 9.90 -5.42
C LEU A 48 -36.74 8.59 -4.94
N GLY A 49 -37.40 8.60 -3.77
CA GLY A 49 -38.10 7.43 -3.21
C GLY A 49 -37.19 6.24 -2.90
N PHE A 50 -35.90 6.46 -2.64
CA PHE A 50 -34.89 5.41 -2.43
C PHE A 50 -34.90 4.32 -3.52
N SER A 51 -35.12 4.72 -4.77
CA SER A 51 -35.19 3.81 -5.92
C SER A 51 -33.97 2.92 -6.11
N ASP A 52 -34.15 1.79 -6.80
CA ASP A 52 -33.07 0.85 -7.14
C ASP A 52 -31.92 1.56 -7.88
N THR A 53 -32.24 2.52 -8.77
CA THR A 53 -31.23 3.32 -9.47
C THR A 53 -30.40 4.18 -8.53
N TRP A 54 -31.02 4.77 -7.51
CA TRP A 54 -30.32 5.60 -6.52
C TRP A 54 -29.31 4.78 -5.70
N GLN A 55 -29.69 3.56 -5.30
CA GLN A 55 -28.79 2.63 -4.61
C GLN A 55 -27.71 2.08 -5.55
N LEU A 56 -28.08 1.72 -6.78
CA LEU A 56 -27.16 1.14 -7.77
C LEU A 56 -26.00 2.09 -8.07
N ILE A 57 -26.25 3.39 -8.18
CA ILE A 57 -25.23 4.40 -8.49
C ILE A 57 -24.14 4.42 -7.41
N ILE A 58 -24.50 4.44 -6.13
CA ILE A 58 -23.48 4.48 -5.08
C ILE A 58 -22.75 3.15 -4.94
N ASN A 59 -23.46 2.03 -5.09
CA ASN A 59 -22.88 0.72 -4.89
C ASN A 59 -21.88 0.40 -6.01
N THR A 60 -22.26 0.71 -7.25
CA THR A 60 -21.40 0.56 -8.43
C THR A 60 -20.23 1.55 -8.38
N GLY A 61 -20.50 2.82 -8.06
CA GLY A 61 -19.48 3.86 -7.98
C GLY A 61 -18.42 3.57 -6.92
N THR A 62 -18.86 3.20 -5.70
CA THR A 62 -17.95 2.88 -4.60
C THR A 62 -17.12 1.64 -4.91
N THR A 63 -17.68 0.64 -5.60
CA THR A 63 -16.94 -0.54 -6.02
C THR A 63 -15.82 -0.18 -7.01
N LEU A 64 -16.11 0.65 -8.01
CA LEU A 64 -15.09 1.14 -8.95
C LEU A 64 -14.00 1.96 -8.27
N VAL A 65 -14.39 2.88 -7.37
CA VAL A 65 -13.44 3.70 -6.60
C VAL A 65 -12.57 2.83 -5.71
N THR A 66 -13.15 1.87 -4.99
CA THR A 66 -12.43 0.92 -4.15
C THR A 66 -11.45 0.09 -4.97
N PHE A 67 -11.87 -0.41 -6.13
CA PHE A 67 -10.99 -1.16 -7.03
C PHE A 67 -9.79 -0.31 -7.47
N LEU A 68 -10.02 0.94 -7.87
CA LEU A 68 -8.94 1.88 -8.20
C LEU A 68 -8.04 2.18 -6.99
N MET A 69 -8.63 2.36 -5.81
CA MET A 69 -7.92 2.62 -4.55
C MET A 69 -6.94 1.49 -4.23
N VAL A 70 -7.34 0.22 -4.43
CA VAL A 70 -6.45 -0.94 -4.24
C VAL A 70 -5.20 -0.83 -5.13
N PHE A 71 -5.35 -0.48 -6.41
CA PHE A 71 -4.18 -0.27 -7.29
C PHE A 71 -3.30 0.90 -6.85
N ILE A 72 -3.90 2.02 -6.43
CA ILE A 72 -3.15 3.20 -5.95
C ILE A 72 -2.38 2.84 -4.68
N ILE A 73 -3.02 2.15 -3.74
CA ILE A 73 -2.42 1.67 -2.50
C ILE A 73 -1.29 0.70 -2.82
N GLN A 74 -1.50 -0.30 -3.68
CA GLN A 74 -0.47 -1.25 -4.08
C GLN A 74 0.73 -0.56 -4.74
N ASN A 75 0.51 0.42 -5.62
CA ASN A 75 1.60 1.17 -6.25
C ASN A 75 2.41 1.98 -5.23
N THR A 76 1.73 2.61 -4.26
CA THR A 76 2.38 3.39 -3.20
C THR A 76 3.14 2.47 -2.25
N GLN A 77 2.50 1.39 -1.79
CA GLN A 77 3.12 0.39 -0.92
C GLN A 77 4.33 -0.28 -1.59
N ASN A 78 4.26 -0.63 -2.88
CA ASN A 78 5.39 -1.22 -3.58
C ASN A 78 6.60 -0.28 -3.62
N ARG A 79 6.37 1.02 -3.83
CA ARG A 79 7.43 2.03 -3.80
C ARG A 79 8.02 2.19 -2.39
N ASP A 80 7.17 2.21 -1.37
CA ASP A 80 7.59 2.37 0.02
C ASP A 80 8.37 1.14 0.51
N SER A 81 7.97 -0.07 0.15
CA SER A 81 8.72 -1.31 0.42
C SER A 81 10.11 -1.26 -0.19
N ALA A 82 10.24 -0.88 -1.47
CA ALA A 82 11.54 -0.75 -2.13
C ALA A 82 12.46 0.28 -1.43
N ALA A 83 11.89 1.39 -0.94
CA ALA A 83 12.65 2.38 -0.18
C ALA A 83 13.10 1.86 1.20
N ILE A 84 12.31 0.99 1.84
CA ILE A 84 12.70 0.31 3.09
C ILE A 84 13.86 -0.65 2.84
N HIS A 85 13.77 -1.50 1.81
CA HIS A 85 14.87 -2.41 1.43
C HIS A 85 16.18 -1.65 1.20
N LEU A 86 16.16 -0.59 0.39
CA LEU A 86 17.34 0.24 0.14
C LEU A 86 17.95 0.83 1.43
N LYS A 87 17.11 1.28 2.37
CA LYS A 87 17.59 1.81 3.66
C LYS A 87 18.24 0.72 4.49
N LEU A 88 17.68 -0.49 4.52
CA LEU A 88 18.25 -1.64 5.22
C LEU A 88 19.57 -2.07 4.59
N ASP A 89 19.68 -2.10 3.27
CA ASP A 89 20.92 -2.42 2.55
C ASP A 89 22.06 -1.48 2.91
N ILE A 90 21.76 -0.17 3.01
CA ILE A 90 22.73 0.84 3.44
C ILE A 90 23.18 0.58 4.88
N LEU A 91 22.26 0.27 5.80
CA LEU A 91 22.60 -0.02 7.20
C LEU A 91 23.42 -1.31 7.33
N MET A 92 23.05 -2.38 6.62
CA MET A 92 23.81 -3.63 6.61
C MET A 92 25.24 -3.40 6.13
N ARG A 93 25.39 -2.60 5.06
CA ARG A 93 26.70 -2.24 4.51
C ARG A 93 27.55 -1.44 5.50
N GLU A 94 26.98 -0.43 6.17
CA GLU A 94 27.70 0.39 7.15
C GLU A 94 28.17 -0.45 8.35
N HIS A 95 27.39 -1.45 8.74
CA HIS A 95 27.72 -2.37 9.84
C HIS A 95 28.54 -3.60 9.40
N ASN A 96 29.02 -3.66 8.15
CA ASN A 96 29.74 -4.80 7.57
C ASN A 96 29.02 -6.15 7.72
N ILE A 97 27.68 -6.15 7.77
CA ILE A 97 26.89 -7.38 7.76
C ILE A 97 26.98 -7.95 6.36
N THR A 98 27.70 -9.07 6.21
CA THR A 98 27.96 -9.71 4.91
C THR A 98 27.31 -11.08 4.76
N ASP A 99 26.47 -11.47 5.73
CA ASP A 99 25.78 -12.76 5.70
C ASP A 99 24.87 -12.84 4.45
N PRO A 100 25.19 -13.70 3.46
CA PRO A 100 24.42 -13.80 2.23
C PRO A 100 22.97 -14.24 2.46
N VAL A 101 22.71 -14.91 3.59
CA VAL A 101 21.37 -15.39 3.94
C VAL A 101 20.48 -14.24 4.42
N VAL A 102 21.04 -13.32 5.19
CA VAL A 102 20.33 -12.10 5.64
C VAL A 102 20.17 -11.10 4.50
N TYR A 103 21.19 -10.99 3.63
CA TYR A 103 21.19 -10.05 2.51
C TYR A 103 20.15 -10.40 1.42
N ASP A 104 19.83 -11.68 1.24
CA ASP A 104 18.88 -12.16 0.22
C ASP A 104 17.50 -12.49 0.81
N ALA A 105 17.25 -12.10 2.07
CA ALA A 105 16.03 -12.49 2.78
C ALA A 105 14.75 -12.03 2.04
N GLU A 106 14.74 -10.87 1.40
CA GLU A 106 13.55 -10.35 0.70
C GLU A 106 13.12 -11.16 -0.54
N ASN A 107 14.02 -11.97 -1.10
CA ASN A 107 13.73 -12.79 -2.27
C ASN A 107 13.35 -14.23 -1.91
N ARG A 108 13.40 -14.59 -0.62
CA ARG A 108 13.13 -15.94 -0.11
C ARG A 108 11.64 -16.16 0.16
N GLY A 109 11.22 -17.41 0.03
CA GLY A 109 9.86 -17.84 0.40
C GLY A 109 9.64 -17.86 1.92
N GLU A 110 8.38 -17.80 2.35
CA GLU A 110 7.99 -17.77 3.77
C GLU A 110 8.60 -18.91 4.61
N ALA A 111 8.63 -20.14 4.08
CA ALA A 111 9.19 -21.30 4.79
C ALA A 111 10.72 -21.19 5.02
N GLU A 112 11.45 -20.55 4.11
CA GLU A 112 12.88 -20.30 4.28
C GLU A 112 13.15 -19.17 5.27
N LEU A 113 12.27 -18.16 5.30
CA LEU A 113 12.34 -17.05 6.25
C LEU A 113 12.07 -17.50 7.69
N GLU A 114 11.10 -18.39 7.91
CA GLU A 114 10.84 -18.99 9.22
C GLU A 114 12.05 -19.79 9.71
N ALA A 115 12.62 -20.64 8.85
CA ALA A 115 13.83 -21.42 9.17
C ALA A 115 15.06 -20.54 9.46
N LEU A 116 15.13 -19.34 8.88
CA LEU A 116 16.17 -18.35 9.16
C LEU A 116 15.93 -17.65 10.50
N ASN A 117 14.69 -17.26 10.77
CA ASN A 117 14.32 -16.61 12.04
C ASN A 117 14.63 -17.51 13.25
N ASP A 118 14.45 -18.82 13.11
CA ASP A 118 14.78 -19.82 14.13
C ASP A 118 16.29 -19.99 14.36
N GLN A 119 17.13 -19.70 13.35
CA GLN A 119 18.59 -19.72 13.50
C GLN A 119 19.14 -18.45 14.15
N ILE A 120 18.50 -17.30 13.91
CA ILE A 120 18.95 -15.99 14.39
C ILE A 120 18.41 -15.70 15.81
N THR A 121 17.19 -16.16 16.12
CA THR A 121 16.59 -15.96 17.45
C THR A 121 17.09 -17.05 18.41
N PRO A 122 17.87 -16.72 19.45
CA PRO A 122 18.24 -17.72 20.45
C PRO A 122 16.94 -18.27 21.10
N PRO A 123 16.88 -19.57 21.44
CA PRO A 123 15.70 -20.17 22.05
C PRO A 123 15.26 -19.30 23.23
N GLN A 124 14.01 -18.81 23.21
CA GLN A 124 13.47 -18.11 24.37
C GLN A 124 13.55 -19.06 25.56
N ASP A 125 14.43 -18.74 26.51
CA ASP A 125 14.56 -19.48 27.74
C ASP A 125 13.31 -19.27 28.61
N ASN A 126 12.30 -20.11 28.37
CA ASN A 126 11.08 -20.20 29.18
C ASN A 126 11.34 -20.76 30.60
N SER A 127 12.61 -20.95 31.03
CA SER A 127 12.93 -21.36 32.40
C SER A 127 12.46 -20.35 33.46
N SER A 128 12.27 -19.09 33.09
CA SER A 128 11.76 -18.03 33.97
C SER A 128 10.23 -18.08 34.18
N GLN A 129 9.48 -18.77 33.32
CA GLN A 129 8.02 -18.92 33.43
C GLN A 129 7.60 -20.21 34.17
N ARG A 130 8.49 -21.20 34.28
CA ARG A 130 8.27 -22.44 35.05
C ARG A 130 8.59 -22.32 36.55
N ARG A 131 9.06 -21.16 37.04
CA ARG A 131 9.43 -20.91 38.44
C ARG A 131 8.45 -20.00 39.21
N ARG A 132 7.20 -19.85 38.75
CA ARG A 132 6.14 -19.16 39.49
C ARG A 132 4.93 -20.06 39.67
#